data_AF-A0A916RCQ3-F1
#
_entry.id   AF-A0A916RCQ3-F1
#
_cell.length_a   1.000
_cell.length_b   1.000
_cell.length_c   1.000
_cell.angle_alpha   90.00
_cell.angle_beta   90.00
_cell.angle_gamma   90.00
#
_symmetry.space_group_name_H-M   'P 1'
#
loop_
_entity.id
_entity.type
_entity.pdbx_description
1 polymer ?
#
loop_
_entity_poly.entity_id
_entity_poly.type
_entity_poly.pdbx_seq_one_letter_code
_entity_poly.pdbx_strand_id
1 'polypeptide(L)'
;MSIEVSNLDHLGLVAGIIDEIGIEKKINLLLGEQLPEKITGGQAVKGMLLNGLGLVSSPLYLFSRFFEGKAIEHLIGQEVKAEYFNDDRLGRVLDQLYRTGLNQIFMSVVLEAVKIYQLETSTVHLDSTSFHVHGDYHTLEYESTEDLEPKTVRITYGYSRDKRPDLKQFMMDLICTNDGDVPLWMRIGSGNESDQKQFLQAMKEFKNQLNFDSLMVADSALYTQENLQLLTNIKWLSRVPVRIKAAHKLVEEIDGDDLNPSHIKGYSYQELSKTYGGIQQRWLVVESQLRRESDLKNLEKKIQKERVEVNKKLRTLKSEKFACQPDGETATRKLLKKFLYHEL
;
A
#
# COMPACT_ATOMS: atom_id res chain seq x y z
N MET A 1 -48.03 7.43 -23.35
CA MET A 1 -46.56 7.47 -23.43
C MET A 1 -46.08 7.91 -22.06
N SER A 2 -45.62 6.98 -21.22
CA SER A 2 -45.05 7.30 -19.91
C SER A 2 -43.61 7.75 -20.14
N ILE A 3 -43.28 8.96 -19.71
CA ILE A 3 -41.89 9.44 -19.70
C ILE A 3 -41.26 8.89 -18.42
N GLU A 4 -40.24 8.05 -18.58
CA GLU A 4 -39.42 7.58 -17.47
C GLU A 4 -38.15 8.44 -17.42
N VAL A 5 -37.87 9.02 -16.26
CA VAL A 5 -36.68 9.84 -16.03
C VAL A 5 -35.70 9.01 -15.22
N SER A 6 -34.48 8.85 -15.71
CA SER A 6 -33.42 8.11 -15.04
C SER A 6 -32.13 8.92 -15.00
N ASN A 7 -31.30 8.67 -13.99
CA ASN A 7 -30.05 9.40 -13.78
C ASN A 7 -28.85 8.56 -14.23
N LEU A 8 -27.89 9.22 -14.91
CA LEU A 8 -26.58 8.66 -15.27
C LEU A 8 -25.50 9.07 -14.27
N ASP A 9 -25.60 10.25 -13.67
CA ASP A 9 -24.64 10.83 -12.73
C ASP A 9 -23.18 10.68 -13.21
N HIS A 10 -22.25 10.46 -12.28
CA HIS A 10 -20.84 10.15 -12.57
C HIS A 10 -20.66 8.71 -13.11
N LEU A 11 -21.69 7.86 -13.00
CA LEU A 11 -21.60 6.45 -13.37
C LEU A 11 -21.43 6.25 -14.87
N GLY A 12 -21.94 7.18 -15.68
CA GLY A 12 -21.71 7.17 -17.13
C GLY A 12 -20.22 7.27 -17.51
N LEU A 13 -19.45 8.09 -16.78
CA LEU A 13 -18.00 8.21 -17.01
C LEU A 13 -17.27 6.93 -16.61
N VAL A 14 -17.63 6.35 -15.46
CA VAL A 14 -17.04 5.09 -14.99
C VAL A 14 -17.37 3.95 -15.96
N ALA A 15 -18.63 3.82 -16.38
CA ALA A 15 -19.05 2.83 -17.36
C ALA A 15 -18.29 2.97 -18.68
N GLY A 16 -18.09 4.22 -19.14
CA GLY A 16 -17.27 4.51 -20.32
C GLY A 16 -15.84 3.98 -20.20
N ILE A 17 -15.15 4.22 -19.08
CA ILE A 17 -13.79 3.71 -18.85
C ILE A 17 -13.77 2.18 -18.78
N ILE A 18 -14.77 1.57 -18.11
CA ILE A 18 -14.93 0.12 -18.04
C ILE A 18 -15.07 -0.49 -19.45
N ASP A 19 -15.87 0.14 -20.31
CA ASP A 19 -16.12 -0.29 -21.69
C ASP A 19 -14.91 -0.07 -22.59
N GLU A 20 -14.20 1.05 -22.41
CA GLU A 20 -12.97 1.36 -23.13
C GLU A 20 -11.87 0.32 -22.87
N ILE A 21 -11.62 -0.01 -21.59
CA ILE A 21 -10.70 -1.09 -21.19
C ILE A 21 -11.22 -2.47 -21.64
N GLY A 22 -12.54 -2.59 -21.80
CA GLY A 22 -13.23 -3.82 -22.17
C GLY A 22 -13.26 -4.85 -21.04
N ILE A 23 -13.40 -4.39 -19.78
CA ILE A 23 -13.39 -5.28 -18.60
C ILE A 23 -14.50 -6.33 -18.72
N GLU A 24 -15.73 -5.93 -19.06
CA GLU A 24 -16.87 -6.84 -19.20
C GLU A 24 -16.55 -8.00 -20.17
N LYS A 25 -16.04 -7.67 -21.35
CA LYS A 25 -15.68 -8.66 -22.38
C LYS A 25 -14.60 -9.62 -21.88
N LYS A 26 -13.60 -9.12 -21.17
CA LYS A 26 -12.48 -9.90 -20.64
C LYS A 26 -12.94 -10.85 -19.54
N ILE A 27 -13.77 -10.38 -18.62
CA ILE A 27 -14.40 -11.23 -17.60
C ILE A 27 -15.26 -12.32 -18.25
N ASN A 28 -16.10 -11.98 -19.23
CA ASN A 28 -16.92 -12.96 -19.93
C ASN A 28 -16.09 -14.04 -20.62
N LEU A 29 -14.96 -13.68 -21.23
CA LEU A 29 -14.04 -14.64 -21.82
C LEU A 29 -13.42 -15.58 -20.78
N LEU A 30 -13.06 -15.06 -19.61
CA LEU A 30 -12.39 -15.81 -18.54
C LEU A 30 -13.35 -16.71 -17.76
N LEU A 31 -14.59 -16.27 -17.54
CA LEU A 31 -15.60 -17.03 -16.78
C LEU A 31 -16.46 -17.94 -17.68
N GLY A 32 -16.51 -17.66 -18.99
CA GLY A 32 -17.39 -18.31 -19.94
C GLY A 32 -18.83 -17.78 -19.90
N GLU A 33 -19.60 -18.05 -20.96
CA GLU A 33 -21.04 -17.78 -21.00
C GLU A 33 -21.79 -18.90 -20.27
N GLN A 34 -22.64 -18.52 -19.30
CA GLN A 34 -23.44 -19.47 -18.56
C GLN A 34 -24.92 -19.26 -18.86
N LEU A 35 -25.51 -20.26 -19.51
CA LEU A 35 -26.95 -20.36 -19.71
C LEU A 35 -27.55 -21.20 -18.55
N PRO A 36 -28.70 -20.83 -17.97
CA PRO A 36 -29.61 -19.74 -18.33
C PRO A 36 -29.52 -18.53 -17.37
N GLU A 37 -28.36 -17.88 -17.26
CA GLU A 37 -28.24 -16.67 -16.43
C GLU A 37 -28.83 -15.44 -17.13
N LYS A 38 -29.50 -14.56 -16.37
CA LYS A 38 -30.12 -13.33 -16.91
C LYS A 38 -29.11 -12.23 -17.26
N ILE A 39 -27.95 -12.24 -16.60
CA ILE A 39 -26.84 -11.33 -16.87
C ILE A 39 -25.53 -12.11 -16.87
N THR A 40 -24.58 -11.69 -17.71
CA THR A 40 -23.26 -12.31 -17.82
C THR A 40 -22.39 -12.01 -16.58
N GLY A 41 -21.29 -12.75 -16.42
CA GLY A 41 -20.36 -12.51 -15.31
C GLY A 41 -19.70 -11.12 -15.41
N GLY A 42 -19.38 -10.69 -16.63
CA GLY A 42 -18.85 -9.37 -16.92
C GLY A 42 -19.84 -8.25 -16.61
N GLN A 43 -21.12 -8.41 -16.94
CA GLN A 43 -22.17 -7.45 -16.56
C GLN A 43 -22.31 -7.36 -15.04
N ALA A 44 -22.27 -8.49 -14.34
CA ALA A 44 -22.27 -8.51 -12.89
C ALA A 44 -21.06 -7.77 -12.30
N VAL A 45 -19.85 -8.01 -12.83
CA VAL A 45 -18.63 -7.29 -12.40
C VAL A 45 -18.71 -5.80 -12.70
N LYS A 46 -19.17 -5.40 -13.89
CA LYS A 46 -19.40 -3.99 -14.24
C LYS A 46 -20.35 -3.34 -13.24
N GLY A 47 -21.44 -4.02 -12.89
CA GLY A 47 -22.35 -3.54 -11.86
C GLY A 47 -21.68 -3.40 -10.49
N MET A 48 -20.85 -4.37 -10.07
CA MET A 48 -20.08 -4.31 -8.81
C MET A 48 -19.11 -3.14 -8.77
N LEU A 49 -18.43 -2.84 -9.88
CA LEU A 49 -17.54 -1.68 -9.99
C LEU A 49 -18.31 -0.36 -9.89
N LEU A 50 -19.45 -0.24 -10.59
CA LEU A 50 -20.31 0.94 -10.51
C LEU A 50 -20.87 1.15 -9.09
N ASN A 51 -21.29 0.07 -8.43
CA ASN A 51 -21.79 0.14 -7.05
C ASN A 51 -20.69 0.48 -6.04
N GLY A 52 -19.51 -0.13 -6.16
CA GLY A 52 -18.40 0.07 -5.23
C GLY A 52 -17.88 1.51 -5.17
N LEU A 53 -18.08 2.29 -6.23
CA LEU A 53 -17.76 3.73 -6.26
C LEU A 53 -18.88 4.61 -5.68
N GLY A 54 -20.09 4.08 -5.53
CA GLY A 54 -21.26 4.82 -5.03
C GLY A 54 -21.67 4.48 -3.60
N LEU A 55 -21.46 3.24 -3.13
CA LEU A 55 -21.87 2.75 -1.80
C LEU A 55 -20.81 1.79 -1.23
N VAL A 56 -20.18 2.18 -0.11
CA VAL A 56 -19.05 1.43 0.47
C VAL A 56 -19.49 0.43 1.56
N SER A 57 -20.80 0.26 1.81
CA SER A 57 -21.27 -0.51 2.98
C SER A 57 -22.64 -1.18 2.82
N SER A 58 -23.10 -1.45 1.59
CA SER A 58 -24.38 -2.13 1.37
C SER A 58 -24.21 -3.65 1.33
N PRO A 59 -24.97 -4.44 2.11
CA PRO A 59 -25.03 -5.89 1.95
C PRO A 59 -25.44 -6.30 0.53
N LEU A 60 -24.97 -7.47 0.07
CA LEU A 60 -25.24 -7.98 -1.28
C LEU A 60 -26.73 -8.08 -1.62
N TYR A 61 -27.58 -8.44 -0.64
CA TYR A 61 -29.03 -8.55 -0.87
C TYR A 61 -29.74 -7.20 -1.11
N LEU A 62 -29.07 -6.06 -0.84
CA LEU A 62 -29.57 -4.72 -1.15
C LEU A 62 -29.00 -4.16 -2.46
N PHE A 63 -28.18 -4.93 -3.17
CA PHE A 63 -27.41 -4.44 -4.30
C PHE A 63 -28.30 -3.97 -5.46
N SER A 64 -29.41 -4.66 -5.73
CA SER A 64 -30.38 -4.25 -6.76
C SER A 64 -30.94 -2.84 -6.51
N ARG A 65 -31.11 -2.44 -5.24
CA ARG A 65 -31.62 -1.10 -4.88
C ARG A 65 -30.70 0.03 -5.32
N PHE A 66 -29.40 -0.24 -5.48
CA PHE A 66 -28.49 0.76 -6.01
C PHE A 66 -28.89 1.22 -7.40
N PHE A 67 -29.44 0.34 -8.24
CA PHE A 67 -29.84 0.68 -9.61
C PHE A 67 -31.25 1.29 -9.72
N GLU A 68 -31.99 1.41 -8.62
CA GLU A 68 -33.28 2.11 -8.62
C GLU A 68 -33.09 3.58 -9.05
N GLY A 69 -33.87 4.01 -10.04
CA GLY A 69 -33.81 5.36 -10.62
C GLY A 69 -32.56 5.65 -11.49
N LYS A 70 -31.71 4.64 -11.75
CA LYS A 70 -30.54 4.78 -12.63
C LYS A 70 -30.84 4.27 -14.03
N ALA A 71 -30.15 4.84 -15.01
CA ALA A 71 -30.24 4.45 -16.41
C ALA A 71 -29.50 3.11 -16.68
N ILE A 72 -29.95 2.02 -16.06
CA ILE A 72 -29.23 0.73 -16.01
C ILE A 72 -28.97 0.14 -17.40
N GLU A 73 -29.91 0.29 -18.34
CA GLU A 73 -29.72 -0.20 -19.71
C GLU A 73 -28.60 0.55 -20.45
N HIS A 74 -28.41 1.83 -20.15
CA HIS A 74 -27.30 2.63 -20.67
C HIS A 74 -25.99 2.35 -19.94
N LEU A 75 -26.04 2.03 -18.65
CA LEU A 75 -24.85 1.77 -17.84
C LEU A 75 -24.30 0.35 -18.03
N ILE A 76 -25.16 -0.65 -18.21
CA ILE A 76 -24.77 -2.07 -18.23
C ILE A 76 -24.99 -2.67 -19.62
N GLY A 77 -26.22 -2.59 -20.15
CA GLY A 77 -26.58 -3.20 -21.42
C GLY A 77 -28.09 -3.32 -21.61
N GLN A 78 -28.52 -3.53 -22.86
CA GLN A 78 -29.93 -3.61 -23.21
C GLN A 78 -30.66 -4.72 -22.44
N GLU A 79 -31.92 -4.47 -22.09
CA GLU A 79 -32.83 -5.39 -21.37
C GLU A 79 -32.38 -5.82 -19.95
N VAL A 80 -31.29 -5.24 -19.44
CA VAL A 80 -30.81 -5.50 -18.08
C VAL A 80 -31.69 -4.79 -17.06
N LYS A 81 -32.13 -5.52 -16.03
CA LYS A 81 -32.95 -4.99 -14.94
C LYS A 81 -32.20 -5.00 -13.63
N ALA A 82 -32.52 -4.04 -12.76
CA ALA A 82 -31.94 -3.92 -11.41
C ALA A 82 -32.09 -5.23 -10.59
N GLU A 83 -33.24 -5.90 -10.70
CA GLU A 83 -33.55 -7.17 -10.01
C GLU A 83 -32.62 -8.35 -10.42
N TYR A 84 -31.90 -8.23 -11.54
CA TYR A 84 -30.95 -9.27 -11.97
C TYR A 84 -29.66 -9.25 -11.15
N PHE A 85 -29.38 -8.15 -10.45
CA PHE A 85 -28.25 -8.02 -9.53
C PHE A 85 -28.65 -8.41 -8.09
N ASN A 86 -29.07 -9.67 -7.92
CA ASN A 86 -29.34 -10.26 -6.61
C ASN A 86 -28.07 -10.91 -6.02
N ASP A 87 -28.13 -11.17 -4.72
CA ASP A 87 -27.04 -11.78 -3.95
C ASP A 87 -26.62 -13.15 -4.48
N ASP A 88 -27.56 -14.01 -4.91
CA ASP A 88 -27.23 -15.31 -5.51
C ASP A 88 -26.38 -15.17 -6.77
N ARG A 89 -26.72 -14.24 -7.67
CA ARG A 89 -25.96 -14.03 -8.90
C ARG A 89 -24.59 -13.43 -8.61
N LEU A 90 -24.54 -12.41 -7.76
CA LEU A 90 -23.28 -11.75 -7.38
C LEU A 90 -22.34 -12.71 -6.66
N GLY A 91 -22.87 -13.48 -5.69
CA GLY A 91 -22.12 -14.50 -4.96
C GLY A 91 -21.53 -15.57 -5.88
N ARG A 92 -22.33 -16.12 -6.80
CA ARG A 92 -21.84 -17.11 -7.79
C ARG A 92 -20.76 -16.53 -8.70
N VAL A 93 -20.84 -15.26 -9.09
CA VAL A 93 -19.79 -14.60 -9.88
C VAL A 93 -18.53 -14.39 -9.06
N LEU A 94 -18.63 -14.01 -7.79
CA LEU A 94 -17.47 -13.90 -6.89
C LEU A 94 -16.77 -15.26 -6.71
N ASP A 95 -17.52 -16.35 -6.54
CA ASP A 95 -16.97 -17.71 -6.48
C ASP A 95 -16.25 -18.10 -7.79
N GLN A 96 -16.81 -17.72 -8.94
CA GLN A 96 -16.20 -17.96 -10.25
C GLN A 96 -14.88 -17.18 -10.39
N LEU A 97 -14.87 -15.89 -10.03
CA LEU A 97 -13.65 -15.08 -10.05
C LEU A 97 -12.57 -15.69 -9.15
N TYR A 98 -12.95 -16.18 -7.97
CA TYR A 98 -12.02 -16.83 -7.05
C TYR A 98 -11.41 -18.10 -7.67
N ARG A 99 -12.25 -18.99 -8.23
CA ARG A 99 -11.81 -20.24 -8.88
C ARG A 99 -10.94 -20.01 -10.11
N THR A 100 -11.23 -18.98 -10.90
CA THR A 100 -10.43 -18.61 -12.08
C THR A 100 -9.06 -18.05 -11.70
N GLY A 101 -8.93 -17.45 -10.52
CA GLY A 101 -7.68 -16.85 -10.04
C GLY A 101 -7.69 -15.33 -10.19
N LEU A 102 -7.79 -14.64 -9.05
CA LEU A 102 -7.93 -13.17 -9.01
C LEU A 102 -6.75 -12.44 -9.66
N ASN A 103 -5.52 -12.92 -9.45
CA ASN A 103 -4.34 -12.31 -10.06
C ASN A 103 -4.38 -12.42 -11.58
N GLN A 104 -4.74 -13.59 -12.14
CA GLN A 104 -4.86 -13.77 -13.59
C GLN A 104 -5.90 -12.81 -14.20
N ILE A 105 -7.06 -12.68 -13.55
CA ILE A 105 -8.12 -11.77 -13.97
C ILE A 105 -7.63 -10.31 -13.93
N PHE A 106 -7.06 -9.90 -12.81
CA PHE A 106 -6.54 -8.55 -12.61
C PHE A 106 -5.48 -8.20 -13.67
N MET A 107 -4.54 -9.11 -13.88
CA MET A 107 -3.49 -8.97 -14.89
C MET A 107 -4.05 -8.83 -16.30
N SER A 108 -5.06 -9.64 -16.65
CA SER A 108 -5.69 -9.57 -17.96
C SER A 108 -6.37 -8.22 -18.21
N VAL A 109 -6.92 -7.59 -17.18
CA VAL A 109 -7.55 -6.27 -17.29
C VAL A 109 -6.49 -5.18 -17.41
N VAL A 110 -5.47 -5.19 -16.53
CA VAL A 110 -4.50 -4.09 -16.51
C VAL A 110 -3.59 -4.09 -17.75
N LEU A 111 -3.27 -5.25 -18.32
CA LEU A 111 -2.51 -5.32 -19.57
C LEU A 111 -3.24 -4.65 -20.74
N GLU A 112 -4.56 -4.63 -20.72
CA GLU A 112 -5.35 -3.89 -21.71
C GLU A 112 -5.32 -2.40 -21.42
N ALA A 113 -5.45 -2.00 -20.15
CA ALA A 113 -5.30 -0.59 -19.75
C ALA A 113 -3.92 -0.02 -20.12
N VAL A 114 -2.84 -0.76 -19.90
CA VAL A 114 -1.47 -0.39 -20.30
C VAL A 114 -1.40 -0.13 -21.80
N LYS A 115 -2.01 -0.97 -22.63
CA LYS A 115 -2.01 -0.79 -24.10
C LYS A 115 -2.83 0.41 -24.54
N ILE A 116 -4.03 0.58 -23.99
CA ILE A 116 -4.98 1.62 -24.39
C ILE A 116 -4.45 3.00 -24.01
N TYR A 117 -4.01 3.14 -22.75
CA TYR A 117 -3.52 4.41 -22.23
C TYR A 117 -2.02 4.62 -22.42
N GLN A 118 -1.32 3.65 -23.03
CA GLN A 118 0.12 3.70 -23.31
C GLN A 118 0.96 3.99 -22.06
N LEU A 119 0.61 3.33 -20.96
CA LEU A 119 1.21 3.58 -19.65
C LEU A 119 2.70 3.28 -19.63
N GLU A 120 3.46 4.15 -18.97
CA GLU A 120 4.90 4.00 -18.77
C GLU A 120 5.18 2.94 -17.67
N THR A 121 5.92 1.88 -18.02
CA THR A 121 6.19 0.75 -17.10
C THR A 121 7.68 0.56 -16.77
N SER A 122 8.58 1.46 -17.16
CA SER A 122 10.01 1.38 -16.87
C SER A 122 10.33 1.59 -15.39
N THR A 123 9.45 2.24 -14.64
CA THR A 123 9.57 2.38 -13.18
C THR A 123 8.26 2.00 -12.52
N VAL A 124 8.35 1.11 -11.54
CA VAL A 124 7.18 0.63 -10.78
C VAL A 124 7.45 0.69 -9.29
N HIS A 125 6.42 0.99 -8.50
CA HIS A 125 6.51 1.14 -7.05
C HIS A 125 5.76 0.01 -6.36
N LEU A 126 6.45 -0.69 -5.46
CA LEU A 126 5.89 -1.74 -4.62
C LEU A 126 5.65 -1.18 -3.21
N ASP A 127 4.41 -1.30 -2.75
CA ASP A 127 4.04 -1.01 -1.37
C ASP A 127 2.99 -2.02 -0.86
N SER A 128 2.90 -2.14 0.47
CA SER A 128 1.84 -2.89 1.14
C SER A 128 1.00 -1.98 2.01
N THR A 129 -0.29 -2.27 2.06
CA THR A 129 -1.23 -1.67 3.01
C THR A 129 -2.01 -2.75 3.75
N SER A 130 -2.47 -2.44 4.95
CA SER A 130 -3.38 -3.30 5.68
C SER A 130 -4.79 -2.71 5.73
N PHE A 131 -5.80 -3.59 5.73
CA PHE A 131 -7.19 -3.22 5.88
C PHE A 131 -7.72 -3.77 7.19
N HIS A 132 -8.18 -2.90 8.09
CA HIS A 132 -8.78 -3.32 9.36
C HIS A 132 -10.26 -3.61 9.21
N VAL A 133 -10.70 -4.69 9.84
CA VAL A 133 -12.08 -5.18 9.76
C VAL A 133 -12.60 -5.59 11.13
N HIS A 134 -13.93 -5.61 11.26
CA HIS A 134 -14.64 -6.04 12.46
C HIS A 134 -15.52 -7.23 12.11
N GLY A 135 -15.67 -8.18 13.03
CA GLY A 135 -16.56 -9.34 12.87
C GLY A 135 -15.91 -10.68 13.17
N ASP A 136 -16.78 -11.69 13.21
CA ASP A 136 -16.40 -13.09 13.47
C ASP A 136 -15.98 -13.77 12.17
N TYR A 137 -14.76 -13.47 11.75
CA TYR A 137 -14.08 -14.21 10.69
C TYR A 137 -13.64 -15.57 11.22
N HIS A 138 -14.44 -16.60 10.97
CA HIS A 138 -14.07 -17.98 11.25
C HIS A 138 -13.01 -18.42 10.22
N THR A 139 -11.83 -18.78 10.71
CA THR A 139 -10.84 -19.43 9.85
C THR A 139 -11.34 -20.85 9.61
N LEU A 140 -11.76 -21.16 8.39
CA LEU A 140 -12.03 -22.55 8.04
C LEU A 140 -10.66 -23.26 8.01
N GLU A 141 -10.41 -24.14 8.98
CA GLU A 141 -9.26 -25.06 8.99
C GLU A 141 -9.50 -26.18 7.97
N TYR A 142 -9.79 -25.84 6.72
CA TYR A 142 -9.64 -26.81 5.65
C TYR A 142 -8.14 -26.99 5.44
N GLU A 143 -7.56 -27.96 6.14
CA GLU A 143 -6.37 -28.66 5.67
C GLU A 143 -6.76 -29.41 4.39
N SER A 144 -6.88 -28.69 3.27
CA SER A 144 -6.93 -29.36 1.98
C SER A 144 -5.57 -30.04 1.79
N THR A 145 -5.56 -31.35 1.94
CA THR A 145 -4.39 -32.22 1.71
C THR A 145 -4.00 -32.30 0.23
N GLU A 146 -4.77 -31.67 -0.65
CA GLU A 146 -4.52 -31.56 -2.08
C GLU A 146 -4.01 -30.15 -2.40
N ASP A 147 -2.80 -30.06 -2.96
CA ASP A 147 -2.15 -28.80 -3.40
C ASP A 147 -2.88 -28.09 -4.55
N LEU A 148 -4.07 -28.54 -4.94
CA LEU A 148 -4.79 -28.11 -6.13
C LEU A 148 -5.88 -27.05 -5.85
N GLU A 149 -6.33 -26.88 -4.60
CA GLU A 149 -7.33 -25.85 -4.28
C GLU A 149 -6.70 -24.52 -3.85
N PRO A 150 -7.22 -23.36 -4.33
CA PRO A 150 -6.73 -22.05 -3.93
C PRO A 150 -6.94 -21.85 -2.42
N LYS A 151 -5.85 -21.49 -1.72
CA LYS A 151 -5.86 -21.23 -0.27
C LYS A 151 -6.42 -19.84 0.03
N THR A 152 -7.39 -19.77 0.94
CA THR A 152 -7.99 -18.51 1.37
C THR A 152 -7.06 -17.73 2.31
N VAL A 153 -7.13 -16.41 2.24
CA VAL A 153 -6.39 -15.53 3.14
C VAL A 153 -6.99 -15.58 4.55
N ARG A 154 -6.14 -15.49 5.57
CA ARG A 154 -6.59 -15.48 6.97
C ARG A 154 -6.76 -14.05 7.45
N ILE A 155 -8.02 -13.66 7.68
CA ILE A 155 -8.36 -12.38 8.33
C ILE A 155 -8.10 -12.53 9.83
N THR A 156 -7.01 -11.95 10.32
CA THR A 156 -6.50 -12.17 11.68
C THR A 156 -5.79 -10.94 12.22
N TYR A 157 -5.42 -10.95 13.50
CA TYR A 157 -4.62 -9.89 14.10
C TYR A 157 -3.19 -9.90 13.58
N GLY A 158 -2.59 -8.71 13.50
CA GLY A 158 -1.18 -8.57 13.16
C GLY A 158 -0.65 -7.20 13.59
N TYR A 159 0.51 -6.85 13.04
CA TYR A 159 1.10 -5.53 13.28
C TYR A 159 0.22 -4.44 12.65
N SER A 160 -0.22 -3.47 13.45
CA SER A 160 -1.06 -2.36 12.98
C SER A 160 -0.27 -1.07 12.91
N ARG A 161 -0.02 -0.58 11.69
CA ARG A 161 0.62 0.72 11.43
C ARG A 161 -0.22 1.89 11.96
N ASP A 162 -1.54 1.75 11.92
CA ASP A 162 -2.52 2.75 12.38
C ASP A 162 -2.82 2.67 13.90
N LYS A 163 -2.05 1.87 14.65
CA LYS A 163 -2.20 1.69 16.10
C LYS A 163 -3.57 1.16 16.51
N ARG A 164 -4.13 0.24 15.71
CA ARG A 164 -5.36 -0.53 15.98
C ARG A 164 -5.06 -2.03 16.13
N PRO A 165 -4.28 -2.45 17.14
CA PRO A 165 -3.98 -3.87 17.37
C PRO A 165 -5.22 -4.66 17.83
N ASP A 166 -6.29 -3.96 18.20
CA ASP A 166 -7.59 -4.50 18.59
C ASP A 166 -8.43 -4.99 17.41
N LEU A 167 -8.01 -4.70 16.16
CA LEU A 167 -8.75 -5.09 14.96
C LEU A 167 -8.06 -6.23 14.20
N LYS A 168 -8.88 -7.13 13.65
CA LYS A 168 -8.42 -8.09 12.64
C LYS A 168 -8.10 -7.32 11.37
N GLN A 169 -7.21 -7.87 10.55
CA GLN A 169 -6.80 -7.26 9.29
C GLN A 169 -6.50 -8.30 8.21
N PHE A 170 -6.38 -7.82 6.99
CA PHE A 170 -5.73 -8.50 5.87
C PHE A 170 -4.77 -7.53 5.18
N MET A 171 -3.83 -8.06 4.41
CA MET A 171 -2.80 -7.28 3.72
C MET A 171 -3.12 -7.19 2.24
N MET A 172 -2.74 -6.09 1.60
CA MET A 172 -2.76 -5.93 0.15
C MET A 172 -1.41 -5.37 -0.28
N ASP A 173 -0.76 -6.08 -1.18
CA ASP A 173 0.45 -5.61 -1.86
C ASP A 173 0.08 -5.15 -3.27
N LEU A 174 0.62 -4.00 -3.67
CA LEU A 174 0.41 -3.44 -5.00
C LEU A 174 1.76 -3.11 -5.63
N ILE A 175 1.86 -3.36 -6.94
CA ILE A 175 2.92 -2.81 -7.78
C ILE A 175 2.25 -1.86 -8.75
N CYS A 176 2.54 -0.57 -8.64
CA CYS A 176 1.94 0.49 -9.45
C CYS A 176 2.95 1.10 -10.43
N THR A 177 2.47 1.58 -11.58
CA THR A 177 3.27 2.44 -12.47
C THR A 177 3.69 3.72 -11.76
N ASN A 178 4.83 4.28 -12.14
CA ASN A 178 5.15 5.66 -11.80
C ASN A 178 4.27 6.67 -12.57
N ASP A 179 3.71 6.24 -13.70
CA ASP A 179 2.78 7.03 -14.52
C ASP A 179 1.34 6.83 -14.05
N GLY A 180 0.82 7.80 -13.28
CA GLY A 180 -0.58 7.83 -12.84
C GLY A 180 -0.95 6.83 -11.73
N ASP A 181 0.04 6.21 -11.08
CA ASP A 181 -0.14 5.25 -9.97
C ASP A 181 -1.09 4.08 -10.29
N VAL A 182 -1.10 3.64 -11.56
CA VAL A 182 -1.98 2.57 -12.03
C VAL A 182 -1.45 1.22 -11.52
N PRO A 183 -2.23 0.43 -10.76
CA PRO A 183 -1.75 -0.83 -10.22
C PRO A 183 -1.62 -1.87 -11.32
N LEU A 184 -0.40 -2.34 -11.57
CA LEU A 184 -0.05 -3.38 -12.54
C LEU A 184 -0.16 -4.78 -11.98
N TRP A 185 -0.08 -4.94 -10.66
CA TRP A 185 -0.18 -6.23 -10.01
C TRP A 185 -0.67 -6.05 -8.59
N MET A 186 -1.40 -7.05 -8.11
CA MET A 186 -2.00 -7.06 -6.78
C MET A 186 -1.87 -8.44 -6.16
N ARG A 187 -1.74 -8.47 -4.84
CA ARG A 187 -1.90 -9.69 -4.04
C ARG A 187 -2.57 -9.37 -2.72
N ILE A 188 -3.48 -10.24 -2.31
CA ILE A 188 -4.10 -10.20 -0.98
C ILE A 188 -3.40 -11.23 -0.09
N GLY A 189 -3.01 -10.81 1.11
CA GLY A 189 -2.32 -11.62 2.10
C GLY A 189 -3.05 -11.70 3.43
N SER A 190 -2.67 -12.66 4.27
CA SER A 190 -3.19 -12.81 5.62
C SER A 190 -2.73 -11.68 6.55
N GLY A 191 -3.53 -11.33 7.55
CA GLY A 191 -3.32 -10.15 8.40
C GLY A 191 -2.05 -10.12 9.25
N ASN A 192 -1.36 -11.26 9.38
CA ASN A 192 -0.13 -11.42 10.17
C ASN A 192 1.13 -11.61 9.31
N GLU A 193 1.03 -11.42 7.99
CA GLU A 193 2.17 -11.49 7.09
C GLU A 193 3.10 -10.28 7.26
N SER A 194 4.39 -10.46 6.94
CA SER A 194 5.43 -9.44 7.09
C SER A 194 6.00 -9.01 5.75
N ASP A 195 6.05 -7.69 5.52
CA ASP A 195 6.48 -7.05 4.27
C ASP A 195 7.83 -7.56 3.76
N GLN A 196 8.78 -7.83 4.67
CA GLN A 196 10.14 -8.27 4.30
C GLN A 196 10.15 -9.53 3.43
N LYS A 197 9.31 -10.52 3.75
CA LYS A 197 9.22 -11.76 2.98
C LYS A 197 8.37 -11.56 1.72
N GLN A 198 7.34 -10.75 1.84
CA GLN A 198 6.31 -10.59 0.82
C GLN A 198 6.78 -9.75 -0.36
N PHE A 199 7.60 -8.73 -0.13
CA PHE A 199 8.07 -7.87 -1.22
C PHE A 199 8.93 -8.62 -2.23
N LEU A 200 9.84 -9.47 -1.76
CA LEU A 200 10.65 -10.29 -2.65
C LEU A 200 9.79 -11.24 -3.48
N GLN A 201 8.79 -11.87 -2.85
CA GLN A 201 7.88 -12.78 -3.53
C GLN A 201 7.06 -12.02 -4.59
N ALA A 202 6.51 -10.86 -4.24
CA ALA A 202 5.77 -9.99 -5.15
C ALA A 202 6.62 -9.58 -6.37
N MET A 203 7.87 -9.14 -6.16
CA MET A 203 8.78 -8.77 -7.25
C MET A 203 9.09 -9.95 -8.19
N LYS A 204 9.28 -11.16 -7.65
CA LYS A 204 9.51 -12.36 -8.45
C LYS A 204 8.27 -12.77 -9.24
N GLU A 205 7.11 -12.79 -8.60
CA GLU A 205 5.84 -13.12 -9.26
C GLU A 205 5.52 -12.11 -10.35
N PHE A 206 5.65 -10.82 -10.07
CA PHE A 206 5.50 -9.76 -11.06
C PHE A 206 6.42 -9.97 -12.25
N LYS A 207 7.71 -10.17 -12.03
CA LYS A 207 8.66 -10.38 -13.14
C LYS A 207 8.36 -11.65 -13.94
N ASN A 208 7.87 -12.71 -13.29
CA ASN A 208 7.52 -13.96 -13.97
C ASN A 208 6.23 -13.84 -14.79
N GLN A 209 5.25 -13.07 -14.28
CA GLN A 209 3.95 -12.87 -14.94
C GLN A 209 3.99 -11.76 -15.99
N LEU A 210 4.81 -10.73 -15.75
CA LEU A 210 5.01 -9.57 -16.58
C LEU A 210 6.48 -9.42 -16.94
N ASN A 211 6.79 -9.62 -18.22
CA ASN A 211 8.14 -9.45 -18.74
C ASN A 211 8.45 -7.97 -19.05
N PHE A 212 8.24 -7.08 -18.08
CA PHE A 212 8.63 -5.68 -18.17
C PHE A 212 10.06 -5.49 -17.65
N ASP A 213 10.86 -4.70 -18.37
CA ASP A 213 12.21 -4.32 -17.94
C ASP A 213 12.15 -3.10 -16.99
N SER A 214 11.45 -3.27 -15.88
CA SER A 214 11.15 -2.21 -14.92
C SER A 214 12.20 -2.09 -13.82
N LEU A 215 12.51 -0.85 -13.40
CA LEU A 215 13.10 -0.53 -12.11
C LEU A 215 12.02 -0.64 -11.03
N MET A 216 12.18 -1.58 -10.11
CA MET A 216 11.26 -1.79 -9.00
C MET A 216 11.70 -0.98 -7.77
N VAL A 217 10.89 -0.01 -7.39
CA VAL A 217 11.12 0.86 -6.23
C VAL A 217 10.34 0.30 -5.05
N ALA A 218 10.98 0.12 -3.90
CA ALA A 218 10.31 -0.30 -2.67
C ALA A 218 10.94 0.37 -1.44
N ASP A 219 10.22 0.34 -0.33
CA ASP A 219 10.71 0.91 0.92
C ASP A 219 11.89 0.11 1.53
N SER A 220 12.34 0.54 2.70
CA SER A 220 13.48 -0.07 3.39
C SER A 220 13.24 -1.49 3.92
N ALA A 221 12.00 -1.99 3.92
CA ALA A 221 11.68 -3.37 4.29
C ALA A 221 12.20 -4.37 3.24
N LEU A 222 12.32 -3.96 1.98
CA LEU A 222 12.99 -4.77 0.95
C LEU A 222 14.47 -5.01 1.29
N TYR A 223 15.12 -4.05 1.95
CA TYR A 223 16.57 -4.01 2.15
C TYR A 223 17.04 -4.89 3.32
N THR A 224 17.01 -6.21 3.12
CA THR A 224 17.62 -7.22 4.00
C THR A 224 18.72 -7.97 3.26
N GLN A 225 19.68 -8.54 3.99
CA GLN A 225 20.76 -9.31 3.37
C GLN A 225 20.21 -10.48 2.55
N GLU A 226 19.21 -11.21 3.06
CA GLU A 226 18.59 -12.35 2.40
C GLU A 226 17.86 -11.93 1.12
N ASN A 227 17.09 -10.82 1.16
CA ASN A 227 16.35 -10.35 0.00
C ASN A 227 17.28 -9.90 -1.11
N LEU A 228 18.30 -9.11 -0.78
CA LEU A 228 19.25 -8.59 -1.76
C LEU A 228 19.88 -9.74 -2.58
N GLN A 229 20.30 -10.82 -1.91
CA GLN A 229 20.90 -11.99 -2.57
C GLN A 229 19.99 -12.65 -3.61
N LEU A 230 18.68 -12.45 -3.49
CA LEU A 230 17.66 -13.03 -4.36
C LEU A 230 17.17 -12.05 -5.45
N LEU A 231 17.66 -10.81 -5.47
CA LEU A 231 17.30 -9.75 -6.43
C LEU A 231 18.33 -9.59 -7.57
N THR A 232 19.25 -10.53 -7.76
CA THR A 232 20.38 -10.40 -8.70
C THR A 232 19.98 -10.13 -10.16
N ASN A 233 18.79 -10.57 -10.58
CA ASN A 233 18.28 -10.36 -11.94
C ASN A 233 17.18 -9.28 -12.02
N ILE A 234 16.93 -8.52 -10.95
CA ILE A 234 15.85 -7.52 -10.90
C ILE A 234 16.50 -6.15 -10.74
N LYS A 235 16.09 -5.16 -11.53
CA LYS A 235 16.50 -3.77 -11.29
C LYS A 235 15.69 -3.27 -10.11
N TRP A 236 16.36 -2.83 -9.04
CA TRP A 236 15.67 -2.37 -7.83
C TRP A 236 16.27 -1.07 -7.30
N LEU A 237 15.43 -0.30 -6.60
CA LEU A 237 15.80 0.87 -5.83
C LEU A 237 15.10 0.79 -4.47
N SER A 238 15.86 0.90 -3.39
CA SER A 238 15.31 0.91 -2.04
C SER A 238 16.12 1.79 -1.12
N ARG A 239 15.47 2.29 -0.07
CA ARG A 239 16.11 3.07 0.97
C ARG A 239 16.99 2.18 1.84
N VAL A 240 18.29 2.50 1.89
CA VAL A 240 19.23 1.87 2.83
C VAL A 240 18.84 2.23 4.27
N PRO A 241 18.53 1.25 5.15
CA PRO A 241 18.20 1.51 6.54
C PRO A 241 19.38 2.11 7.30
N VAL A 242 19.19 3.28 7.95
CA VAL A 242 20.24 3.96 8.75
C VAL A 242 20.69 3.11 9.94
N ARG A 243 19.91 2.11 10.38
CA ARG A 243 20.32 1.12 11.39
C ARG A 243 21.53 0.27 10.97
N ILE A 244 21.85 0.21 9.67
CA ILE A 244 23.05 -0.47 9.19
C ILE A 244 24.26 0.40 9.56
N LYS A 245 25.22 -0.17 10.31
CA LYS A 245 26.40 0.56 10.81
C LYS A 245 27.13 1.36 9.73
N ALA A 246 27.31 0.76 8.55
CA ALA A 246 27.94 1.44 7.42
C ALA A 246 27.13 2.64 6.91
N ALA A 247 25.80 2.53 6.87
CA ALA A 247 24.91 3.62 6.46
C ALA A 247 24.88 4.73 7.52
N HIS A 248 24.78 4.37 8.80
CA HIS A 248 24.86 5.32 9.92
C HIS A 248 26.13 6.16 9.85
N LYS A 249 27.27 5.48 9.73
CA LYS A 249 28.58 6.11 9.68
C LYS A 249 28.70 7.08 8.51
N LEU A 250 28.19 6.72 7.33
CA LEU A 250 28.20 7.62 6.17
C LEU A 250 27.40 8.90 6.41
N VAL A 251 26.22 8.80 7.02
CA VAL A 251 25.37 9.96 7.29
C VAL A 251 25.93 10.86 8.40
N GLU A 252 26.75 10.31 9.31
CA GLU A 252 27.46 11.10 10.33
C GLU A 252 28.73 11.77 9.81
N GLU A 253 29.44 11.13 8.87
CA GLU A 253 30.75 11.60 8.40
C GLU A 253 30.67 12.56 7.20
N ILE A 254 29.63 12.45 6.38
CA ILE A 254 29.46 13.30 5.19
C ILE A 254 28.79 14.60 5.61
N ASP A 255 29.51 15.72 5.46
CA ASP A 255 28.92 17.04 5.61
C ASP A 255 28.18 17.42 4.30
N GLY A 256 27.20 18.32 4.39
CA GLY A 256 26.44 18.79 3.22
C GLY A 256 27.32 19.45 2.16
N ASP A 257 28.47 19.99 2.57
CA ASP A 257 29.48 20.58 1.68
C ASP A 257 30.26 19.52 0.86
N ASP A 258 30.25 18.25 1.29
CA ASP A 258 30.88 17.13 0.55
C ASP A 258 29.97 16.58 -0.57
N LEU A 259 28.72 17.06 -0.66
CA LEU A 259 27.73 16.60 -1.63
C LEU A 259 27.80 17.41 -2.94
N ASN A 260 27.70 16.70 -4.06
CA ASN A 260 27.62 17.33 -5.36
C ASN A 260 26.19 17.86 -5.60
N PRO A 261 26.01 19.08 -6.11
CA PRO A 261 24.69 19.57 -6.47
C PRO A 261 24.08 18.69 -7.58
N SER A 262 22.81 18.35 -7.43
CA SER A 262 22.08 17.61 -8.46
C SER A 262 21.49 18.56 -9.50
N HIS A 263 21.04 18.00 -10.64
CA HIS A 263 20.25 18.75 -11.62
C HIS A 263 18.87 19.17 -11.08
N ILE A 264 18.39 18.53 -10.01
CA ILE A 264 17.14 18.89 -9.34
C ILE A 264 17.44 19.97 -8.30
N LYS A 265 16.80 21.13 -8.47
CA LYS A 265 16.99 22.28 -7.57
C LYS A 265 16.71 21.90 -6.11
N GLY A 266 17.63 22.24 -5.22
CA GLY A 266 17.51 21.99 -3.77
C GLY A 266 17.86 20.57 -3.35
N TYR A 267 18.44 19.76 -4.25
CA TYR A 267 18.97 18.44 -3.94
C TYR A 267 20.46 18.38 -4.26
N SER A 268 21.22 17.77 -3.36
CA SER A 268 22.62 17.41 -3.54
C SER A 268 22.81 15.94 -3.18
N TYR A 269 23.83 15.30 -3.77
CA TYR A 269 24.08 13.89 -3.53
C TYR A 269 25.55 13.51 -3.70
N GLN A 270 25.90 12.37 -3.15
CA GLN A 270 27.17 11.70 -3.40
C GLN A 270 26.92 10.22 -3.69
N GLU A 271 27.62 9.71 -4.70
CA GLU A 271 27.57 8.30 -5.07
C GLU A 271 28.73 7.53 -4.46
N LEU A 272 28.43 6.35 -3.91
CA LEU A 272 29.39 5.47 -3.26
C LEU A 272 29.18 4.03 -3.70
N SER A 273 30.25 3.35 -4.10
CA SER A 273 30.23 1.89 -4.29
C SER A 273 30.40 1.19 -2.94
N LYS A 274 29.42 0.40 -2.52
CA LYS A 274 29.44 -0.36 -1.26
C LYS A 274 29.02 -1.79 -1.48
N THR A 275 29.57 -2.70 -0.68
CA THR A 275 29.16 -4.10 -0.66
C THR A 275 28.40 -4.38 0.62
N TYR A 276 27.16 -4.85 0.50
CA TYR A 276 26.33 -5.29 1.62
C TYR A 276 25.55 -6.54 1.22
N GLY A 277 25.39 -7.48 2.15
CA GLY A 277 24.76 -8.77 1.87
C GLY A 277 25.47 -9.62 0.79
N GLY A 278 26.76 -9.35 0.54
CA GLY A 278 27.53 -10.03 -0.52
C GLY A 278 27.30 -9.47 -1.93
N ILE A 279 26.56 -8.37 -2.08
CA ILE A 279 26.28 -7.75 -3.38
C ILE A 279 26.90 -6.37 -3.43
N GLN A 280 27.58 -6.07 -4.55
CA GLN A 280 28.07 -4.75 -4.85
C GLN A 280 26.91 -3.85 -5.29
N GLN A 281 26.82 -2.68 -4.68
CA GLN A 281 25.69 -1.78 -4.82
C GLN A 281 26.17 -0.34 -4.97
N ARG A 282 25.32 0.46 -5.60
CA ARG A 282 25.49 1.89 -5.74
C ARG A 282 24.63 2.58 -4.69
N TRP A 283 25.26 3.09 -3.64
CA TRP A 283 24.58 3.87 -2.61
C TRP A 283 24.61 5.35 -2.99
N LEU A 284 23.50 6.03 -2.75
CA LEU A 284 23.38 7.48 -2.89
C LEU A 284 23.08 8.08 -1.53
N VAL A 285 23.95 8.97 -1.06
CA VAL A 285 23.66 9.86 0.06
C VAL A 285 23.04 11.10 -0.56
N VAL A 286 21.80 11.42 -0.17
CA VAL A 286 21.02 12.51 -0.78
C VAL A 286 20.58 13.47 0.32
N GLU A 287 20.88 14.75 0.12
CA GLU A 287 20.35 15.84 0.94
C GLU A 287 19.29 16.60 0.15
N SER A 288 18.19 16.91 0.83
CA SER A 288 17.14 17.80 0.32
C SER A 288 17.08 19.04 1.20
N GLN A 289 17.27 20.21 0.59
CA GLN A 289 17.21 21.50 1.27
C GLN A 289 15.87 21.68 2.00
N LEU A 290 14.75 21.39 1.32
CA LEU A 290 13.41 21.47 1.92
C LEU A 290 13.27 20.54 3.13
N ARG A 291 13.82 19.32 3.04
CA ARG A 291 13.77 18.38 4.15
C ARG A 291 14.62 18.84 5.33
N ARG A 292 15.83 19.34 5.07
CA ARG A 292 16.72 19.92 6.08
C ARG A 292 16.05 21.08 6.82
N GLU A 293 15.43 22.01 6.09
CA GLU A 293 14.68 23.13 6.70
C GLU A 293 13.52 22.64 7.59
N SER A 294 12.77 21.64 7.12
CA SER A 294 11.68 21.02 7.90
C SER A 294 12.20 20.32 9.17
N ASP A 295 13.27 19.56 9.04
CA ASP A 295 13.86 18.81 10.15
C ASP A 295 14.49 19.75 11.19
N LEU A 296 15.13 20.85 10.77
CA LEU A 296 15.62 21.92 11.65
C LEU A 296 14.49 22.61 12.43
N LYS A 297 13.39 22.98 11.76
CA LYS A 297 12.20 23.54 12.42
C LYS A 297 11.60 22.56 13.44
N ASN A 298 11.57 21.27 13.11
CA ASN A 298 11.09 20.24 14.04
C ASN A 298 12.04 20.05 15.23
N LEU A 299 13.35 20.12 15.01
CA LEU A 299 14.35 20.09 16.07
C LEU A 299 14.18 21.28 17.02
N GLU A 300 14.02 22.49 16.48
CA GLU A 300 13.79 23.69 17.29
C GLU A 300 12.55 23.56 18.17
N LYS A 301 11.43 23.05 17.62
CA LYS A 301 10.21 22.76 18.40
C LYS A 301 10.49 21.75 19.53
N LYS A 302 11.27 20.70 19.28
CA LYS A 302 11.65 19.72 20.31
C LYS A 302 12.49 20.35 21.41
N ILE A 303 13.49 21.17 21.05
CA ILE A 303 14.35 21.90 21.98
C ILE A 303 13.50 22.81 22.87
N GLN A 304 12.59 23.60 22.30
CA GLN A 304 11.72 24.50 23.07
C GLN A 304 10.76 23.74 23.99
N LYS A 305 10.18 22.63 23.52
CA LYS A 305 9.32 21.78 24.34
C LYS A 305 10.09 21.20 25.53
N GLU A 306 11.31 20.68 25.31
CA GLU A 306 12.16 20.18 26.39
C GLU A 306 12.54 21.31 27.35
N ARG A 307 12.81 22.53 26.88
CA ARG A 307 13.12 23.70 27.73
C ARG A 307 12.00 24.01 28.73
N VAL A 308 10.74 23.94 28.29
CA VAL A 308 9.58 24.14 29.17
C VAL A 308 9.53 23.06 30.25
N GLU A 309 9.80 21.80 29.91
CA GLU A 309 9.86 20.70 30.89
C GLU A 309 11.04 20.84 31.85
N VAL A 310 12.23 21.21 31.36
CA VAL A 310 13.43 21.50 32.15
C VAL A 310 13.11 22.56 33.18
N ASN A 311 12.56 23.70 32.76
CA ASN A 311 12.19 24.80 33.66
C ASN A 311 11.17 24.36 34.73
N LYS A 312 10.18 23.54 34.35
CA LYS A 312 9.21 22.99 35.31
C LYS A 312 9.89 22.11 36.36
N LYS A 313 10.74 21.17 35.93
CA LYS A 313 11.45 20.26 36.86
C LYS A 313 12.48 20.99 37.72
N LEU A 314 13.17 22.00 37.17
CA LEU A 314 14.11 22.84 37.92
C LEU A 314 13.41 23.67 39.00
N ARG A 315 12.20 24.18 38.74
CA ARG A 315 11.39 24.86 39.77
C ARG A 315 11.07 23.93 40.94
N THR A 316 10.68 22.69 40.64
CA THR A 316 10.44 21.66 41.67
C THR A 316 11.72 21.35 42.44
N LEU A 317 12.84 21.14 41.75
CA LEU A 317 14.12 20.84 42.39
C LEU A 317 14.62 22.00 43.27
N LYS A 318 14.44 23.26 42.84
CA LYS A 318 14.79 24.44 43.64
C LYS A 318 13.98 24.57 44.92
N SER A 319 12.76 24.04 44.96
CA SER A 319 11.92 24.04 46.16
C SER A 319 12.21 22.89 47.13
N GLU A 320 13.02 21.91 46.71
CA GLU A 320 13.38 20.76 47.51
C GLU A 320 14.47 21.12 48.53
N LYS A 321 14.34 20.64 49.76
CA LYS A 321 15.34 20.84 50.81
C LYS A 321 16.32 19.68 50.79
N PHE A 322 17.60 20.00 50.64
CA PHE A 322 18.70 19.04 50.69
C PHE A 322 19.43 19.14 52.03
N ALA A 323 19.93 18.01 52.55
CA ALA A 323 20.63 17.98 53.83
C ALA A 323 22.01 18.67 53.75
N CYS A 324 22.63 18.67 52.56
CA CYS A 324 23.88 19.37 52.29
C CYS A 324 23.99 19.80 50.81
N GLN A 325 24.96 20.67 50.49
CA GLN A 325 25.23 21.11 49.11
C GLN A 325 25.54 19.94 48.14
N PRO A 326 26.39 18.95 48.49
CA PRO A 326 26.65 17.79 47.63
C PRO A 326 25.41 17.02 47.18
N ASP A 327 24.39 16.92 48.03
CA ASP A 327 23.13 16.22 47.71
C ASP A 327 22.36 16.97 46.61
N GLY A 328 22.29 18.30 46.73
CA GLY A 328 21.63 19.16 45.74
C GLY A 328 22.34 19.13 44.37
N GLU A 329 23.68 19.14 44.37
CA GLU A 329 24.47 19.00 43.14
C GLU A 329 24.28 17.64 42.48
N THR A 330 24.19 16.57 43.27
CA THR A 330 23.95 15.22 42.78
C THR A 330 22.55 15.09 42.18
N ALA A 331 21.54 15.65 42.85
CA ALA A 331 20.16 15.66 42.35
C ALA A 331 20.04 16.46 41.05
N THR A 332 20.75 17.60 40.94
CA THR A 332 20.81 18.43 39.74
C THR A 332 21.45 17.67 38.57
N ARG A 333 22.62 17.05 38.77
CA ARG A 333 23.27 16.22 37.74
C ARG A 333 22.40 15.05 37.29
N LYS A 334 21.69 14.40 38.21
CA LYS A 334 20.78 13.29 37.89
C LYS A 334 19.58 13.76 37.07
N LEU A 335 19.08 14.98 37.32
CA LEU A 335 18.02 15.58 36.55
C LEU A 335 18.48 15.93 35.13
N LEU A 336 19.67 16.52 34.99
CA LEU A 336 20.22 16.94 33.69
C LEU A 336 20.50 15.78 32.75
N LYS A 337 20.96 14.64 33.28
CA LYS A 337 21.15 13.39 32.49
C LYS A 337 19.89 12.89 31.78
N LYS A 338 18.71 13.41 32.11
CA LYS A 338 17.43 13.04 31.48
C LYS A 338 17.05 13.94 30.31
N PHE A 339 17.78 15.03 30.08
CA PHE A 339 17.50 15.98 29.01
C PHE A 339 18.56 15.87 27.92
N LEU A 340 18.13 15.95 26.67
CA LEU A 340 19.01 15.76 25.52
C LEU A 340 19.60 17.07 24.99
N TYR A 341 18.91 18.19 25.15
CA TYR A 341 19.21 19.44 24.45
C TYR A 341 19.59 20.61 25.38
N HIS A 342 19.56 20.43 26.69
CA HIS A 342 19.81 21.49 27.66
C HIS A 342 20.80 21.06 28.73
N GLU A 343 21.82 21.87 28.92
CA GLU A 343 22.75 21.82 30.06
C GLU A 343 22.53 23.06 30.93
N LEU A 344 22.99 23.01 32.19
CA LEU A 344 22.76 24.06 33.19
C LEU A 344 23.98 24.95 33.38
#